data_AF-A0A829ND25-F1
#
_entry.id   AF-A0A829ND25-F1
#
_cell.length_a   1.000
_cell.length_b   1.000
_cell.length_c   1.000
_cell.angle_alpha   90.00
_cell.angle_beta   90.00
_cell.angle_gamma   90.00
#
_symmetry.space_group_name_H-M   'P 1'
#
loop_
_entity.id
_entity.type
_entity.pdbx_description
1 polymer ?
#
loop_
_entity_poly.entity_id
_entity_poly.type
_entity_poly.pdbx_seq_one_letter_code
_entity_poly.pdbx_strand_id
1 'polypeptide(L)' 'MALRIELGLPAEPEKVPTEEERILAEAGDGYVTPAQRKRLRYLRKHPEEG' A
#
# COMPACT_ATOMS: atom_id res chain seq x y z
N MET A 1 -13.44 10.24 -10.97
CA MET A 1 -13.66 8.99 -11.74
C MET A 1 -14.50 9.19 -13.01
N ALA A 2 -15.56 10.00 -13.00
CA ALA A 2 -16.49 10.14 -14.15
C ALA A 2 -15.84 10.56 -15.50
N LEU A 3 -14.86 11.47 -15.49
CA LEU A 3 -14.26 12.02 -16.72
C LEU A 3 -13.49 11.02 -17.59
N ARG A 4 -12.95 9.92 -17.04
CA ARG A 4 -12.14 8.95 -17.83
C ARG A 4 -13.01 7.97 -18.62
N ILE A 5 -14.16 7.61 -18.08
CA ILE A 5 -15.13 6.70 -18.71
C ILE A 5 -15.74 7.37 -19.93
N GLU A 6 -16.07 8.66 -19.83
CA GLU A 6 -16.58 9.47 -20.95
C GLU A 6 -15.55 9.62 -22.09
N LEU A 7 -14.25 9.56 -21.77
CA LEU A 7 -13.15 9.64 -22.74
C LEU A 7 -12.71 8.27 -23.29
N GLY A 8 -13.38 7.17 -22.91
CA GLY A 8 -13.04 5.82 -23.38
C GLY A 8 -11.65 5.33 -22.96
N LEU A 9 -11.05 5.95 -21.93
CA LEU A 9 -9.74 5.57 -21.44
C LEU A 9 -9.84 4.30 -20.58
N PRO A 10 -8.86 3.38 -20.67
CA PRO A 10 -8.85 2.21 -19.80
C PRO A 10 -8.87 2.66 -18.34
N ALA A 11 -9.58 1.89 -17.51
CA ALA A 11 -9.56 2.08 -16.06
C ALA A 11 -8.11 2.09 -15.57
N GLU A 12 -7.80 2.92 -14.56
CA GLU A 12 -6.47 2.87 -13.98
C GLU A 12 -6.19 1.44 -13.51
N PRO A 13 -4.97 0.92 -13.73
CA PRO A 13 -4.63 -0.41 -13.25
C PRO A 13 -4.90 -0.45 -11.75
N GLU A 14 -5.57 -1.52 -11.32
CA GLU A 14 -5.87 -1.76 -9.92
C GLU A 14 -4.55 -1.75 -9.15
N LYS A 15 -4.34 -0.73 -8.32
CA LYS A 15 -3.11 -0.60 -7.55
C LYS A 15 -3.13 -1.67 -6.48
N VAL A 16 -2.30 -2.68 -6.64
CA VAL A 16 -2.05 -3.67 -5.59
C VAL A 16 -1.32 -2.93 -4.45
N PRO A 17 -1.87 -2.93 -3.22
CA PRO A 17 -1.22 -2.26 -2.11
C PRO A 17 0.11 -2.94 -1.79
N THR A 18 1.12 -2.10 -1.56
CA THR A 18 2.45 -2.49 -1.11
C THR A 18 2.38 -3.23 0.23
N GLU A 19 3.42 -3.96 0.59
CA GLU A 19 3.43 -4.63 1.89
C GLU A 19 3.41 -3.62 3.06
N GLU A 20 4.05 -2.47 2.91
CA GLU A 20 3.98 -1.38 3.90
C GLU A 20 2.53 -0.86 4.04
N GLU A 21 1.82 -0.61 2.93
CA GLU A 21 0.42 -0.16 2.96
C GLU A 21 -0.49 -1.20 3.62
N ARG A 22 -0.26 -2.49 3.39
CA ARG A 22 -1.04 -3.56 4.05
C ARG A 22 -0.80 -3.59 5.55
N ILE A 23 0.47 -3.47 5.99
CA ILE A 23 0.81 -3.44 7.42
C ILE A 23 0.18 -2.22 8.11
N LEU A 24 0.22 -1.05 7.46
CA LEU A 24 -0.37 0.17 7.99
C LEU A 24 -1.90 0.10 8.02
N ALA A 25 -2.52 -0.49 7.00
CA ALA A 25 -3.97 -0.70 6.96
C ALA A 25 -4.44 -1.71 8.03
N GLU A 26 -3.67 -2.77 8.28
CA GLU A 26 -3.96 -3.75 9.33
C GLU A 26 -3.85 -3.13 10.73
N ALA A 27 -2.83 -2.29 10.95
CA ALA A 27 -2.68 -1.57 12.21
C ALA A 27 -3.77 -0.50 12.41
N GLY A 28 -4.19 0.18 11.33
CA GLY A 28 -5.13 1.30 11.38
C GLY A 28 -4.63 2.41 12.33
N ASP A 29 -5.52 2.90 13.19
CA ASP A 29 -5.19 3.83 14.28
C ASP A 29 -4.69 3.13 15.55
N GLY A 30 -4.58 1.80 15.51
CA GLY A 30 -4.09 0.97 16.60
C GLY A 30 -2.57 0.98 16.71
N TYR A 31 -2.04 0.06 17.52
CA TYR A 31 -0.61 -0.06 17.72
C TYR A 31 0.02 -1.01 16.70
N VAL A 32 1.07 -0.55 16.01
CA VAL A 32 1.92 -1.39 15.18
C VAL A 32 2.69 -2.37 16.08
N THR A 33 2.39 -3.67 15.93
CA THR A 33 3.03 -4.73 16.72
C THR A 33 4.55 -4.72 16.54
N PRO A 34 5.34 -5.27 17.49
CA PRO A 34 6.80 -5.32 17.35
C PRO A 34 7.26 -6.04 16.06
N ALA A 35 6.53 -7.07 15.62
CA ALA A 35 6.79 -7.80 14.38
C ALA A 35 6.56 -6.93 13.14
N GLN A 36 5.39 -6.29 13.05
CA GLN A 36 5.07 -5.35 11.96
C GLN A 36 6.06 -4.18 11.92
N ARG A 37 6.45 -3.64 13.08
CA ARG A 37 7.46 -2.57 13.15
C ARG A 37 8.83 -3.02 12.64
N LYS A 38 9.23 -4.26 12.95
CA LYS A 38 10.47 -4.84 12.41
C LYS A 38 10.38 -4.96 10.89
N ARG A 39 9.25 -5.44 10.36
CA ARG A 39 9.02 -5.56 8.91
C ARG A 39 9.01 -4.20 8.21
N LEU A 40 8.32 -3.18 8.74
CA LEU A 40 8.35 -1.81 8.21
C LEU A 40 9.77 -1.25 8.17
N ARG A 41 10.56 -1.45 9.23
CA ARG A 41 11.96 -1.03 9.25
C ARG A 41 12.81 -1.73 8.20
N TYR A 42 12.51 -2.99 7.92
CA TYR A 42 13.17 -3.75 6.87
C TYR A 42 12.78 -3.20 5.49
N LEU A 43 11.50 -3.03 5.19
CA LEU A 43 11.01 -2.51 3.91
C LEU A 43 11.56 -1.11 3.59
N ARG A 44 11.68 -0.25 4.61
CA ARG A 44 12.31 1.08 4.44
C ARG A 44 13.80 1.04 4.09
N LYS A 45 14.50 -0.05 4.44
CA LYS A 45 15.89 -0.29 4.03
C LYS A 45 15.99 -0.99 2.67
N HIS A 46 14.93 -1.69 2.27
CA HIS A 46 14.83 -2.51 1.07
C HIS A 46 13.59 -2.12 0.26
N PRO A 47 13.55 -0.91 -0.30
CA PRO A 47 12.38 -0.40 -1.03
C PRO A 47 12.02 -1.25 -2.26
N GLU A 48 12.97 -2.05 -2.78
CA GLU A 48 12.77 -3.02 -3.85
C GLU A 48 11.87 -4.21 -3.46
N GLU A 49 11.65 -4.43 -2.17
CA GLU A 49 10.79 -5.49 -1.64
C GLU A 49 9.39 -5.00 -1.21
N GLY A 50 9.11 -3.69 -1.39
CA GLY A 50 7.87 -3.02 -0.98
C GLY A 50 6.67 -3.23 -1.89
#